data_AF-A0A090QNC7-F1
#
_entry.id   AF-A0A090QNC7-F1
#
_cell.length_a   1.000
_cell.length_b   1.000
_cell.length_c   1.000
_cell.angle_alpha   90.00
_cell.angle_beta   90.00
_cell.angle_gamma   90.00
#
_symmetry.space_group_name_H-M   'P 1'
#
loop_
_entity.id
_entity.type
_entity.pdbx_description
1 polymer ?
#
loop_
_entity_poly.entity_id
_entity_poly.type
_entity_poly.pdbx_seq_one_letter_code
_entity_poly.pdbx_strand_id
1 'polypeptide(L)'
;MLGEVLTESGAKWDIHLKGSGLTPYSRQGDGRAVLRSSIREYLASAAMTGLGIPTTQALAIIGSETPVYRETEERGATLVRVAESHLRFGHFEYLFYTQQHAALRQLADYLITQHFPHIDERTHSHPDGDNSARYA
;
A
#
# COMPACT_ATOMS: atom_id res chain seq x y z
N MET A 1 -8.65 -1.17 1.38
CA MET A 1 -8.00 -0.55 2.56
C MET A 1 -9.03 -0.53 3.66
N LEU A 2 -8.69 -0.93 4.89
CA LEU A 2 -9.63 -0.77 6.01
C LEU A 2 -9.59 0.66 6.55
N GLY A 3 -8.39 1.22 6.70
CA GLY A 3 -8.17 2.58 7.15
C GLY A 3 -6.71 2.81 7.51
N GLU A 4 -6.44 3.98 8.07
CA GLU A 4 -5.15 4.39 8.63
C GLU A 4 -5.28 4.49 10.15
N VAL A 5 -4.23 4.12 10.88
CA VAL A 5 -4.14 4.29 12.34
C VAL A 5 -2.99 5.22 12.66
N LEU A 6 -3.26 6.21 13.51
CA LEU A 6 -2.24 7.05 14.13
C LEU A 6 -1.82 6.42 15.46
N THR A 7 -0.52 6.23 15.62
CA THR A 7 0.06 5.76 16.88
C THR A 7 0.30 6.93 17.83
N GLU A 8 0.54 6.64 19.11
CA GLU A 8 0.92 7.63 20.11
C GLU A 8 2.21 8.39 19.74
N SER A 9 3.09 7.75 18.98
CA SER A 9 4.32 8.38 18.45
C SER A 9 4.09 9.35 17.30
N GLY A 10 2.85 9.49 16.82
CA GLY A 10 2.50 10.27 15.63
C GLY A 10 2.73 9.52 14.31
N ALA A 11 3.34 8.33 14.33
CA ALA A 11 3.49 7.50 13.13
C ALA A 11 2.12 7.00 12.62
N LYS A 12 1.95 7.01 11.30
CA LYS A 12 0.75 6.56 10.61
C LYS A 12 0.98 5.21 9.94
N TRP A 13 0.02 4.30 10.12
CA TRP A 13 0.06 2.96 9.54
C TRP A 13 -1.24 2.62 8.82
N ASP A 14 -1.11 2.18 7.57
CA ASP A 14 -2.21 1.58 6.82
C ASP A 14 -2.59 0.21 7.39
N ILE A 15 -3.89 -0.07 7.48
CA ILE A 15 -4.41 -1.42 7.73
C ILE A 15 -5.05 -1.96 6.45
N HIS A 16 -4.40 -2.98 5.89
CA HIS A 16 -4.85 -3.66 4.68
C HIS A 16 -5.25 -5.12 4.95
N LEU A 17 -6.51 -5.45 4.66
CA LEU A 17 -7.03 -6.82 4.79
C LEU A 17 -6.87 -7.57 3.47
N LYS A 18 -5.78 -8.35 3.33
CA LYS A 18 -5.58 -9.19 2.15
C LYS A 18 -6.48 -10.42 2.25
N GLY A 19 -7.33 -10.63 1.23
CA GLY A 19 -8.30 -11.73 1.19
C GLY A 19 -9.68 -11.36 1.72
N SER A 20 -9.98 -10.06 1.89
CA SER A 20 -11.26 -9.55 2.42
C SER A 20 -12.47 -9.81 1.52
N GLY A 21 -12.28 -10.32 0.29
CA GLY A 21 -13.35 -10.62 -0.65
C GLY A 21 -13.25 -9.85 -1.96
N LEU A 22 -14.31 -9.91 -2.76
CA LEU A 22 -14.39 -9.28 -4.07
C LEU A 22 -14.38 -7.74 -3.98
N THR A 23 -13.79 -7.13 -5.00
CA THR A 23 -13.76 -5.69 -5.23
C THR A 23 -14.00 -5.42 -6.72
N PRO A 24 -14.29 -4.16 -7.13
CA PRO A 24 -14.32 -3.80 -8.55
C PRO A 24 -13.02 -4.12 -9.31
N TYR A 25 -11.91 -4.32 -8.59
CA TYR A 25 -10.58 -4.60 -9.16
C TYR A 25 -10.22 -6.09 -9.17
N SER A 26 -11.12 -6.99 -8.75
CA SER A 26 -10.85 -8.43 -8.63
C SER A 26 -10.67 -9.16 -9.96
N ARG A 27 -11.07 -8.55 -11.08
CA ARG A 27 -11.04 -9.16 -12.42
C ARG A 27 -11.78 -10.51 -12.39
N GLN A 28 -11.08 -11.60 -12.72
CA GLN A 28 -11.62 -12.97 -12.70
C GLN A 28 -11.30 -13.73 -11.40
N GLY A 29 -10.62 -13.09 -10.43
CA GLY A 29 -10.29 -13.72 -9.15
C GLY A 29 -11.43 -13.65 -8.15
N ASP A 30 -11.43 -14.57 -7.18
CA ASP A 30 -12.44 -14.67 -6.12
C ASP A 30 -12.27 -13.64 -4.98
N GLY A 31 -11.20 -12.85 -5.00
CA GLY A 31 -10.88 -11.88 -3.95
C GLY A 31 -10.47 -12.51 -2.62
N ARG A 32 -10.20 -13.82 -2.58
CA ARG A 32 -9.81 -14.56 -1.38
C ARG A 32 -8.30 -14.83 -1.33
N ALA A 33 -7.78 -14.89 -0.11
CA ALA A 33 -6.48 -15.49 0.16
C ALA A 33 -6.68 -16.86 0.82
N VAL A 34 -5.72 -17.76 0.65
CA VAL A 34 -5.70 -19.09 1.27
C VAL A 34 -4.73 -19.12 2.43
N LEU A 35 -4.95 -20.04 3.38
CA LEU A 35 -4.15 -20.14 4.60
C LEU A 35 -2.65 -20.31 4.32
N ARG A 36 -2.27 -21.20 3.39
CA ARG A 36 -0.84 -21.40 3.03
C ARG A 36 -0.16 -20.10 2.60
N SER A 37 -0.85 -19.30 1.78
CA SER A 37 -0.28 -18.07 1.21
C SER A 37 -0.16 -16.97 2.27
N SER A 38 -1.13 -16.92 3.19
CA SER A 38 -1.16 -15.95 4.28
C SER A 38 -0.06 -16.25 5.30
N ILE A 39 0.15 -17.54 5.64
CA ILE A 39 1.24 -17.98 6.52
C ILE A 39 2.60 -17.62 5.94
N ARG A 40 2.84 -17.93 4.65
CA ARG A 40 4.13 -17.60 4.02
C ARG A 40 4.39 -16.10 3.99
N GLU A 41 3.40 -15.27 3.68
CA GLU A 41 3.57 -13.81 3.68
C GLU A 41 3.86 -13.30 5.10
N TYR A 42 3.14 -13.79 6.12
CA TYR A 42 3.43 -13.44 7.51
C TYR A 42 4.86 -13.77 7.92
N LEU A 43 5.29 -15.02 7.68
CA LEU A 43 6.63 -15.48 8.04
C LEU A 43 7.72 -14.73 7.27
N ALA A 44 7.52 -14.49 5.97
CA ALA A 44 8.47 -13.74 5.16
C ALA A 44 8.57 -12.29 5.64
N SER A 45 7.44 -11.62 5.91
CA SER A 45 7.43 -10.27 6.48
C SER A 45 8.20 -10.22 7.81
N ALA A 46 7.90 -11.11 8.75
CA ALA A 46 8.59 -11.16 10.04
C ALA A 46 10.08 -11.46 9.90
N ALA A 47 10.47 -12.39 9.01
CA ALA A 47 11.87 -12.71 8.75
C ALA A 47 12.62 -11.51 8.17
N MET A 48 12.04 -10.81 7.19
CA MET A 48 12.65 -9.63 6.58
C MET A 48 12.87 -8.51 7.61
N THR A 49 11.91 -8.29 8.50
CA THR A 49 12.06 -7.38 9.66
C THR A 49 13.21 -7.82 10.57
N GLY A 50 13.28 -9.12 10.91
CA GLY A 50 14.37 -9.68 11.72
C GLY A 50 15.74 -9.57 11.07
N LEU A 51 15.80 -9.52 9.74
CA LEU A 51 17.02 -9.30 8.95
C LEU A 51 17.36 -7.81 8.76
N GLY A 52 16.55 -6.88 9.26
CA GLY A 52 16.74 -5.44 9.07
C GLY A 52 16.48 -4.97 7.63
N ILE A 53 15.72 -5.74 6.84
CA ILE A 53 15.38 -5.39 5.46
C ILE A 53 14.00 -4.71 5.44
N PRO A 54 13.87 -3.50 4.86
CA PRO A 54 12.58 -2.82 4.76
C PRO A 54 11.51 -3.68 4.10
N THR A 55 10.36 -3.81 4.76
CA THR A 55 9.25 -4.66 4.33
C THR A 55 7.93 -4.18 4.91
N THR A 56 6.82 -4.57 4.28
CA THR A 56 5.50 -4.48 4.93
C THR A 56 5.42 -5.48 6.09
N GLN A 57 4.77 -5.10 7.18
CA GLN A 57 4.56 -5.98 8.33
C GLN A 57 3.26 -6.77 8.20
N ALA A 58 3.20 -7.92 8.85
CA ALA A 58 2.01 -8.74 8.96
C ALA A 58 1.59 -8.83 10.42
N LEU A 59 0.44 -8.25 10.76
CA LEU A 59 -0.04 -8.13 12.14
C LEU A 59 -0.74 -9.41 12.60
N ALA A 60 -1.59 -10.00 11.76
CA ALA A 60 -2.38 -11.18 12.13
C ALA A 60 -2.81 -12.00 10.90
N ILE A 61 -3.10 -13.28 11.13
CA ILE A 61 -3.78 -14.17 10.18
C ILE A 61 -5.08 -14.63 10.82
N ILE A 62 -6.20 -14.45 10.11
CA ILE A 62 -7.50 -15.00 10.49
C ILE A 62 -7.85 -16.14 9.53
N GLY A 63 -7.93 -17.36 10.05
CA GLY A 63 -8.39 -18.53 9.28
C GLY A 63 -9.92 -18.60 9.16
N SER A 64 -10.40 -19.32 8.15
CA SER A 64 -11.82 -19.59 7.93
C SER A 64 -12.03 -21.01 7.40
N GLU A 65 -13.18 -21.61 7.71
CA GLU A 65 -13.62 -22.88 7.11
C GLU A 65 -14.14 -22.70 5.67
N THR A 66 -14.26 -21.47 5.16
CA THR A 66 -14.68 -21.20 3.78
C THR A 66 -13.75 -21.91 2.77
N PRO A 67 -14.29 -22.78 1.90
CA PRO A 67 -13.50 -23.40 0.84
C PRO A 67 -13.11 -22.37 -0.23
N VAL A 68 -11.87 -22.44 -0.69
CA VAL A 68 -11.29 -21.58 -1.72
C VAL A 68 -10.55 -22.46 -2.72
N TYR A 69 -10.89 -22.35 -4.00
CA TYR A 69 -10.35 -23.24 -5.04
C TYR A 69 -9.09 -22.65 -5.69
N ARG A 70 -7.99 -23.39 -5.65
CA ARG A 70 -6.75 -23.13 -6.38
C ARG A 70 -6.39 -24.37 -7.20
N GLU A 71 -5.15 -24.85 -7.13
CA GLU A 71 -4.79 -26.16 -7.68
C GLU A 71 -5.52 -27.31 -6.96
N THR A 72 -5.84 -27.11 -5.68
CA THR A 72 -6.68 -27.97 -4.85
C THR A 72 -7.69 -27.12 -4.08
N GLU A 73 -8.67 -27.75 -3.43
CA GLU A 73 -9.49 -27.05 -2.43
C GLU A 73 -8.61 -26.69 -1.22
N GLU A 74 -8.70 -25.43 -0.79
CA GLU A 74 -7.95 -24.89 0.35
C GLU A 74 -8.89 -24.14 1.30
N ARG A 75 -8.40 -23.84 2.51
CA ARG A 75 -9.11 -22.99 3.48
C ARG A 75 -8.79 -21.52 3.24
N GLY A 76 -9.85 -20.70 3.19
CA GLY A 76 -9.74 -19.25 3.11
C GLY A 76 -9.08 -18.64 4.35
N ALA A 77 -8.39 -17.53 4.16
CA ALA A 77 -7.78 -16.76 5.23
C ALA A 77 -7.76 -15.27 4.88
N THR A 78 -7.65 -14.43 5.91
CA THR A 78 -7.36 -13.00 5.78
C THR A 78 -6.05 -12.69 6.48
N LEU A 79 -5.14 -11.99 5.79
CA LEU A 79 -3.92 -11.44 6.38
C LEU A 79 -4.15 -9.96 6.67
N VAL A 80 -3.89 -9.53 7.90
CA VAL A 80 -3.86 -8.13 8.30
C VAL A 80 -2.45 -7.60 8.04
N ARG A 81 -2.26 -6.92 6.91
CA ARG A 81 -0.99 -6.30 6.53
C ARG A 81 -0.98 -4.85 6.99
N VAL A 82 0.16 -4.41 7.55
CA VAL A 82 0.38 -3.01 7.92
C VAL A 82 1.66 -2.48 7.28
N ALA A 83 1.61 -1.21 6.87
CA ALA A 83 2.73 -0.50 6.24
C ALA A 83 2.54 1.01 6.46
N GLU A 84 3.61 1.79 6.33
CA GLU A 84 3.48 3.26 6.31
C GLU A 84 2.69 3.74 5.08
N SER A 85 2.77 3.00 3.97
CA SER A 85 2.03 3.29 2.74
C SER A 85 1.81 2.03 1.91
N HIS A 86 0.68 1.97 1.20
CA HIS A 86 0.43 1.00 0.12
C HIS A 86 0.60 1.60 -1.28
N LEU A 87 1.19 2.79 -1.41
CA LEU A 87 1.55 3.37 -2.70
C LEU A 87 2.54 2.46 -3.46
N ARG A 88 2.44 2.52 -4.78
CA ARG A 88 3.18 1.69 -5.75
C ARG A 88 3.34 2.50 -7.02
N PHE A 89 4.36 2.21 -7.82
CA PHE A 89 4.56 2.84 -9.12
C PHE A 89 3.32 2.73 -10.02
N GLY A 90 2.63 1.58 -9.98
CA GLY A 90 1.37 1.35 -10.70
C GLY A 90 0.25 2.36 -10.42
N HIS A 91 0.23 3.02 -9.26
CA HIS A 91 -0.74 4.09 -9.00
C HIS A 91 -0.47 5.33 -9.86
N PHE A 92 0.81 5.68 -10.01
CA PHE A 92 1.25 6.80 -10.86
C PHE A 92 1.07 6.45 -12.34
N GLU A 93 1.47 5.24 -12.74
CA GLU A 93 1.30 4.75 -14.11
C GLU A 93 -0.18 4.74 -14.52
N TYR A 94 -1.08 4.29 -13.64
CA TYR A 94 -2.52 4.31 -13.90
C TYR A 94 -3.03 5.72 -14.21
N LEU A 95 -2.67 6.71 -13.40
CA LEU A 95 -3.10 8.09 -13.60
C LEU A 95 -2.47 8.72 -14.85
N PHE A 96 -1.21 8.38 -15.15
CA PHE A 96 -0.53 8.84 -16.35
C PHE A 96 -1.19 8.30 -17.63
N TYR A 97 -1.33 6.97 -17.76
CA TYR A 97 -1.88 6.36 -18.97
C TYR A 97 -3.38 6.61 -19.17
N THR A 98 -4.11 6.96 -18.12
CA THR A 98 -5.51 7.42 -18.22
C THR A 98 -5.64 8.94 -18.40
N GLN A 99 -4.52 9.64 -18.63
CA GLN A 99 -4.46 11.09 -18.90
C GLN A 99 -5.01 11.96 -17.75
N GLN A 100 -5.03 11.43 -16.52
CA GLN A 100 -5.51 12.14 -15.33
C GLN A 100 -4.38 12.92 -14.64
N HIS A 101 -3.76 13.86 -15.37
CA HIS A 101 -2.52 14.51 -14.94
C HIS A 101 -2.67 15.37 -13.68
N ALA A 102 -3.85 15.97 -13.47
CA ALA A 102 -4.13 16.72 -12.25
C ALA A 102 -4.13 15.80 -11.01
N ALA A 103 -4.76 14.62 -11.10
CA ALA A 103 -4.75 13.63 -10.03
C ALA A 103 -3.36 13.02 -9.83
N LEU A 104 -2.61 12.82 -10.92
CA LEU A 104 -1.21 12.37 -10.85
C LEU A 104 -0.36 13.35 -10.02
N ARG A 105 -0.50 14.66 -10.27
CA ARG A 105 0.17 15.70 -9.48
C ARG A 105 -0.23 15.65 -8.01
N GLN A 106 -1.53 15.53 -7.73
CA GLN A 106 -2.03 15.41 -6.35
C GLN A 106 -1.46 14.19 -5.63
N LEU A 107 -1.35 13.04 -6.30
CA LEU A 107 -0.76 11.84 -5.72
C LEU A 107 0.73 12.01 -5.41
N ALA A 108 1.48 12.66 -6.30
CA ALA A 108 2.89 12.96 -6.09
C ALA A 108 3.10 13.94 -4.93
N ASP A 109 2.30 15.02 -4.89
CA ASP A 109 2.35 15.99 -3.80
C ASP A 109 2.00 15.32 -2.45
N TYR A 110 1.02 14.40 -2.43
CA TYR A 110 0.70 13.60 -1.23
C TYR A 110 1.88 12.70 -0.80
N LEU A 111 2.52 11.97 -1.73
CA LEU A 111 3.67 11.12 -1.42
C LEU A 111 4.81 11.95 -0.81
N ILE A 112 5.14 13.11 -1.40
CA ILE A 112 6.19 14.00 -0.89
C ILE A 112 5.84 14.48 0.51
N THR A 113 4.62 15.01 0.69
CA THR A 113 4.19 15.58 1.98
C THR A 113 4.20 14.53 3.10
N GLN A 114 3.77 13.30 2.83
CA GLN A 114 3.62 12.26 3.85
C GLN A 114 4.90 11.44 4.10
N HIS A 115 5.71 11.17 3.07
CA HIS A 115 6.83 10.22 3.16
C HIS A 115 8.21 10.81 2.85
N PHE A 116 8.27 11.96 2.16
CA PHE A 116 9.52 12.64 1.83
C PHE A 116 9.45 14.14 2.15
N PRO A 117 9.08 14.55 3.38
CA PRO A 117 8.91 15.98 3.69
C PRO A 117 10.21 16.78 3.54
N HIS A 118 11.37 16.12 3.60
CA HIS A 118 12.69 16.73 3.45
C HIS A 118 13.03 17.19 2.03
N ILE A 119 12.28 16.77 1.00
CA ILE A 119 12.47 17.24 -0.39
C ILE A 119 11.42 18.27 -0.81
N ASP A 120 10.50 18.66 0.07
CA ASP A 120 9.52 19.68 -0.26
C ASP A 120 10.15 21.08 -0.25
N GLU A 121 10.62 21.51 -1.41
CA GLU A 121 11.17 22.86 -1.64
C GLU A 121 10.17 23.98 -1.36
N ARG A 122 8.86 23.73 -1.28
CA ARG A 122 7.87 24.75 -0.84
C ARG A 122 8.09 25.17 0.62
N THR A 123 8.80 24.35 1.39
CA THR A 123 9.23 24.64 2.78
C THR A 123 10.57 25.35 2.81
N HIS A 124 11.34 25.32 1.73
CA HIS A 124 12.57 26.07 1.56
C HIS A 124 12.26 27.36 0.79
N SER A 125 12.04 28.46 1.53
CA SER A 125 11.97 29.79 0.91
C SER A 125 13.27 30.04 0.12
N HIS A 126 13.22 29.88 -1.20
CA HIS A 126 14.24 30.42 -2.09
C HIS A 126 13.94 31.91 -2.25
N PRO A 127 14.82 32.81 -1.79
CA PRO A 127 14.72 34.20 -2.20
C PRO A 127 15.05 34.24 -3.70
N ASP A 128 14.18 34.89 -4.45
CA ASP A 128 14.34 35.27 -5.86
C ASP A 128 13.88 34.28 -6.95
N GLY A 129 12.86 34.73 -7.71
CA GLY A 129 12.93 34.72 -9.18
C GLY A 129 12.15 33.65 -9.94
N ASP A 130 10.94 34.03 -10.39
CA ASP A 130 10.25 33.57 -11.61
C ASP A 130 9.93 32.06 -11.77
N ASN A 131 8.65 31.70 -11.58
CA ASN A 131 8.12 30.35 -11.72
C ASN A 131 7.28 30.16 -13.01
N SER A 132 7.62 30.84 -14.10
CA SER A 132 6.82 30.82 -15.34
C SER A 132 7.20 29.73 -16.36
N ALA A 133 8.13 28.81 -16.08
CA ALA A 133 8.63 27.89 -17.11
C ALA A 133 8.99 26.46 -16.65
N ARG A 134 8.18 25.78 -15.82
CA ARG A 134 8.53 24.41 -15.38
C ARG A 134 7.57 23.26 -15.68
N TYR A 135 6.48 23.50 -16.42
CA TYR A 135 5.70 22.40 -16.98
C TYR A 135 5.19 22.78 -18.38
N ALA A 136 6.04 22.56 -19.38
CA ALA A 136 5.65 22.43 -20.78
C ALA A 136 5.74 20.95 -21.17
#